data_AF-A0A524PNE3-F1
#
_entry.id   AF-A0A524PNE3-F1
#
_cell.length_a   1.000
_cell.length_b   1.000
_cell.length_c   1.000
_cell.angle_alpha   90.00
_cell.angle_beta   90.00
_cell.angle_gamma   90.00
#
_symmetry.space_group_name_H-M   'P 1'
#
loop_
_entity.id
_entity.type
_entity.pdbx_description
1 polymer ?
#
loop_
_entity_poly.entity_id
_entity_poly.type
_entity_poly.pdbx_seq_one_letter_code
_entity_poly.pdbx_strand_id
1 'polypeptide(L)'
;MSRVVLVVDMLRGFLEEGNPLYCGARARRIIPAVKQLLQRESEHGTPIIFVGDQHQPDDPEFQRFPPHCVAGSRESEVIPELSDLADTFIAKQHLSAFTDTGLATVLEKHGATTIVICGVCTDICVLHTASTAREKGYDVELPAGCVASFDEKNGVFALDHMEKVLGVRVTSPSSPPLRRDWAIPQDWLDGDTADLYFLRTVEILKKEGINPVVTMEVFPRRDGILCGIEEAKSLLRQVLPTQNSEVWALEEGDSFSRKEVVLRITAPYQDFGVYETCYLGILAHCSGWATAARECVSAARGLPVLSFGARHVHPSVVAVMEYSAIVGGCTGCASTAGARLAGMTPVGTIPHALIIIMGSTAAATLAFDREMGPEVPRIALVDTFEDEVRESVAVAKAMKGKLSMVRLDTPSERGRVTAELVKEVRAWLDLEGFSAVQIAVSGGLDPDRIRYFLDEGAPIDLFAVGSYISDSRPLDFTADLHEVDGKPIAKRGRMPGLTPNPSLKRVM
;
A
#
# COMPACT_ATOMS: atom_id res chain seq x y z
N MET A 1 22.17 9.61 -13.24
CA MET A 1 22.85 8.48 -12.58
C MET A 1 22.68 7.28 -13.49
N SER A 2 23.75 6.51 -13.74
CA SER A 2 23.63 5.30 -14.58
C SER A 2 23.05 4.19 -13.73
N ARG A 3 21.94 3.59 -14.17
CA ARG A 3 21.21 2.59 -13.41
C ARG A 3 21.11 1.28 -14.18
N VAL A 4 21.02 0.16 -13.48
CA VAL A 4 20.85 -1.18 -14.05
C VAL A 4 19.79 -1.93 -13.26
N VAL A 5 18.97 -2.73 -13.93
CA VAL A 5 18.03 -3.65 -13.27
C VAL A 5 18.64 -5.04 -13.21
N LEU A 6 18.64 -5.61 -12.01
CA LEU A 6 19.07 -6.98 -11.74
C LEU A 6 17.85 -7.85 -11.43
N VAL A 7 17.64 -8.89 -12.23
CA VAL A 7 16.54 -9.85 -12.07
C VAL A 7 17.12 -11.14 -11.52
N VAL A 8 16.85 -11.41 -10.24
CA VAL A 8 17.47 -12.50 -9.48
C VAL A 8 16.55 -13.72 -9.45
N ASP A 9 17.03 -14.83 -9.99
CA ASP A 9 16.45 -16.17 -9.85
C ASP A 9 14.97 -16.30 -10.30
N MET A 10 14.51 -15.47 -11.25
CA MET A 10 13.21 -15.64 -11.92
C MET A 10 13.22 -16.83 -12.90
N LEU A 11 13.62 -18.00 -12.41
CA LEU A 11 13.81 -19.25 -13.13
C LEU A 11 12.64 -20.20 -12.92
N ARG A 12 12.47 -21.13 -13.85
CA ARG A 12 11.46 -22.19 -13.73
C ARG A 12 11.66 -23.03 -12.47
N GLY A 13 12.91 -23.33 -12.08
CA GLY A 13 13.23 -24.10 -10.88
C GLY A 13 12.64 -23.52 -9.59
N PHE A 14 12.48 -22.19 -9.53
CA PHE A 14 11.91 -21.49 -8.37
C PHE A 14 10.43 -21.14 -8.53
N LEU A 15 9.89 -21.13 -9.74
CA LEU A 15 8.57 -20.58 -10.05
C LEU A 15 7.60 -21.56 -10.72
N GLU A 16 8.03 -22.76 -11.11
CA GLU A 16 7.14 -23.83 -11.58
C GLU A 16 6.95 -24.89 -10.48
N GLU A 17 5.69 -25.26 -10.26
CA GLU A 17 5.32 -26.28 -9.27
C GLU A 17 5.94 -27.64 -9.62
N GLY A 18 6.35 -28.38 -8.60
CA GLY A 18 7.00 -29.69 -8.74
C GLY A 18 8.53 -29.64 -8.73
N ASN A 19 9.14 -28.46 -8.83
CA ASN A 19 10.59 -28.31 -8.66
C ASN A 19 11.00 -28.29 -7.17
N PRO A 20 12.22 -28.75 -6.84
CA PRO A 20 12.64 -28.94 -5.45
C PRO A 20 12.64 -27.68 -4.58
N LEU A 21 12.88 -26.52 -5.20
CA LEU A 21 12.88 -25.20 -4.56
C LEU A 21 11.79 -24.29 -5.13
N TYR A 22 10.59 -24.83 -5.38
CA TYR A 22 9.46 -23.98 -5.76
C TYR A 22 9.07 -23.00 -4.63
N CYS A 23 9.10 -21.69 -4.92
CA CYS A 23 8.77 -20.60 -3.99
C CYS A 23 7.26 -20.46 -3.71
N GLY A 24 6.42 -21.34 -4.26
CA GLY A 24 4.98 -21.34 -4.06
C GLY A 24 4.20 -20.41 -5.01
N ALA A 25 2.89 -20.65 -5.10
CA ALA A 25 2.00 -19.91 -6.02
C ALA A 25 1.95 -18.41 -5.72
N ARG A 26 2.19 -18.01 -4.47
CA ARG A 26 2.25 -16.61 -4.07
C ARG A 26 3.46 -15.89 -4.67
N ALA A 27 4.63 -16.54 -4.75
CA ALA A 27 5.81 -15.93 -5.37
C ALA A 27 5.57 -15.59 -6.84
N ARG A 28 4.77 -16.40 -7.55
CA ARG A 28 4.36 -16.12 -8.93
C ARG A 28 3.52 -14.83 -9.07
N ARG A 29 2.91 -14.31 -7.99
CA ARG A 29 2.11 -13.08 -8.03
C ARG A 29 2.95 -11.82 -8.29
N ILE A 30 4.27 -11.87 -8.09
CA ILE A 30 5.15 -10.73 -8.42
C ILE A 30 5.43 -10.61 -9.92
N ILE A 31 5.17 -11.66 -10.71
CA ILE A 31 5.54 -11.71 -12.14
C ILE A 31 4.99 -10.51 -12.92
N PRO A 32 3.70 -10.10 -12.78
CA PRO A 32 3.18 -8.91 -13.47
C PRO A 32 3.90 -7.62 -13.06
N ALA A 33 4.21 -7.46 -11.77
CA ALA A 33 4.90 -6.28 -11.26
C ALA A 33 6.36 -6.21 -11.74
N VAL A 34 7.06 -7.36 -11.72
CA VAL A 34 8.40 -7.50 -12.30
C VAL A 34 8.35 -7.18 -13.79
N LYS A 35 7.41 -7.77 -14.55
CA LYS A 35 7.28 -7.50 -15.99
C LYS A 35 7.05 -6.02 -16.28
N GLN A 36 6.19 -5.36 -15.53
CA GLN A 36 5.92 -3.92 -15.66
C GLN A 36 7.17 -3.08 -15.33
N LEU A 37 7.90 -3.43 -14.28
CA LEU A 37 9.18 -2.80 -13.94
C LEU A 37 10.17 -2.92 -15.11
N LEU A 38 10.35 -4.14 -15.64
CA LEU A 38 11.29 -4.41 -16.73
C LEU A 38 10.91 -3.68 -18.01
N GLN A 39 9.63 -3.69 -18.40
CA GLN A 39 9.15 -2.96 -19.57
C GLN A 39 9.40 -1.46 -19.43
N ARG A 40 9.07 -0.88 -18.27
CA ARG A 40 9.32 0.54 -18.00
C ARG A 40 10.80 0.86 -18.09
N GLU A 41 11.67 0.06 -17.48
CA GLU A 41 13.12 0.33 -17.49
C GLU A 41 13.72 0.13 -18.89
N SER A 42 13.25 -0.85 -19.65
CA SER A 42 13.61 -1.07 -21.05
C SER A 42 13.24 0.12 -21.94
N GLU A 43 12.05 0.70 -21.78
CA GLU A 43 11.62 1.91 -22.49
C GLU A 43 12.51 3.13 -22.22
N HIS A 44 13.13 3.19 -21.03
CA HIS A 44 14.11 4.22 -20.66
C HIS A 44 15.54 3.90 -21.09
N GLY A 45 15.77 2.76 -21.75
CA GLY A 45 17.10 2.30 -22.14
C GLY A 45 17.96 1.84 -20.96
N THR A 46 17.37 1.56 -19.81
CA THR A 46 18.08 0.98 -18.65
C THR A 46 18.49 -0.45 -18.99
N PRO A 47 19.77 -0.84 -18.81
CA PRO A 47 20.20 -2.24 -18.98
C PRO A 47 19.50 -3.17 -17.99
N ILE A 48 19.03 -4.31 -18.49
CA ILE A 48 18.39 -5.38 -17.69
C ILE A 48 19.29 -6.60 -17.75
N ILE A 49 19.64 -7.12 -16.57
CA ILE A 49 20.53 -8.28 -16.42
C ILE A 49 19.79 -9.32 -15.59
N PHE A 50 19.55 -10.48 -16.19
CA PHE A 50 19.09 -11.64 -15.44
C PHE A 50 20.30 -12.34 -14.83
N VAL A 51 20.20 -12.69 -13.56
CA VAL A 51 21.17 -13.56 -12.88
C VAL A 51 20.40 -14.71 -12.27
N GLY A 52 20.81 -15.93 -12.60
CA GLY A 52 20.10 -17.13 -12.21
C GLY A 52 21.05 -18.23 -11.77
N ASP A 53 20.61 -19.02 -10.79
CA ASP A 53 21.29 -20.25 -10.42
C ASP A 53 21.47 -21.19 -11.61
N GLN A 54 22.71 -21.67 -11.76
CA GLN A 54 23.11 -22.65 -12.75
C GLN A 54 24.26 -23.51 -12.23
N HIS A 55 23.90 -24.63 -11.60
CA HIS A 55 24.84 -25.50 -10.89
C HIS A 55 25.40 -26.63 -11.76
N GLN A 56 26.61 -27.08 -11.45
CA GLN A 56 27.10 -28.34 -11.99
C GLN A 56 26.46 -29.52 -11.24
N PRO A 57 26.33 -30.72 -11.85
CA PRO A 57 25.70 -31.87 -11.18
C PRO A 57 26.35 -32.29 -9.85
N ASP A 58 27.63 -31.95 -9.64
CA ASP A 58 28.43 -32.24 -8.45
C ASP A 58 28.64 -31.02 -7.54
N ASP A 59 27.82 -29.97 -7.69
CA ASP A 59 27.94 -28.75 -6.91
C ASP A 59 27.86 -29.02 -5.39
N PRO A 60 28.84 -28.56 -4.59
CA PRO A 60 28.84 -28.72 -3.14
C PRO A 60 27.60 -28.14 -2.43
N GLU A 61 26.93 -27.15 -3.03
CA GLU A 61 25.71 -26.56 -2.47
C GLU A 61 24.59 -27.59 -2.29
N PHE A 62 24.61 -28.68 -3.05
CA PHE A 62 23.64 -29.78 -2.94
C PHE A 62 23.74 -30.58 -1.63
N GLN A 63 24.75 -30.30 -0.79
CA GLN A 63 24.80 -30.80 0.60
C GLN A 63 23.84 -30.04 1.53
N ARG A 64 23.51 -28.79 1.18
CA ARG A 64 22.63 -27.91 1.97
C ARG A 64 21.24 -27.80 1.36
N PHE A 65 21.14 -27.72 0.05
CA PHE A 65 19.89 -27.63 -0.70
C PHE A 65 19.69 -28.87 -1.57
N PRO A 66 18.45 -29.27 -1.91
CA PRO A 66 18.27 -30.30 -2.92
C PRO A 66 18.90 -29.86 -4.26
N PRO A 67 19.32 -30.81 -5.12
CA PRO A 67 19.73 -30.49 -6.48
C PRO A 67 18.66 -29.65 -7.19
N HIS A 68 19.07 -28.51 -7.74
CA HIS A 68 18.17 -27.55 -8.37
C HIS A 68 18.91 -26.77 -9.45
N CYS A 69 18.20 -26.27 -10.45
CA CYS A 69 18.74 -25.38 -11.48
C CYS A 69 20.05 -25.88 -12.11
N VAL A 70 20.17 -27.20 -12.30
CA VAL A 70 21.38 -27.82 -12.88
C VAL A 70 21.58 -27.30 -14.31
N ALA A 71 22.82 -27.00 -14.69
CA ALA A 71 23.18 -26.49 -16.00
C ALA A 71 22.62 -27.36 -17.14
N GLY A 72 21.90 -26.72 -18.07
CA GLY A 72 21.26 -27.39 -19.20
C GLY A 72 19.91 -28.06 -18.87
N SER A 73 19.48 -28.04 -17.61
CA SER A 73 18.13 -28.43 -17.24
C SER A 73 17.14 -27.30 -17.52
N ARG A 74 15.87 -27.67 -17.70
CA ARG A 74 14.76 -26.73 -17.83
C ARG A 74 14.61 -25.86 -16.58
N GLU A 75 14.99 -26.35 -15.40
CA GLU A 75 14.94 -25.58 -14.14
C GLU A 75 15.79 -24.31 -14.20
N SER A 76 16.92 -24.35 -14.91
CA SER A 76 17.85 -23.21 -15.06
C SER A 76 17.39 -22.15 -16.10
N GLU A 77 16.27 -22.38 -16.78
CA GLU A 77 15.71 -21.42 -17.73
C GLU A 77 14.94 -20.31 -17.02
N VAL A 78 15.02 -19.08 -17.55
CA VAL A 78 14.11 -17.99 -17.18
C VAL A 78 12.67 -18.40 -17.47
N ILE A 79 11.73 -18.01 -16.60
CA ILE A 79 10.31 -18.31 -16.82
C ILE A 79 9.79 -17.75 -18.16
N PRO A 80 8.86 -18.45 -18.85
CA PRO A 80 8.33 -18.03 -20.14
C PRO A 80 7.83 -16.58 -20.16
N GLU A 81 7.20 -16.14 -19.08
CA GLU A 81 6.55 -14.84 -18.93
C GLU A 81 7.51 -13.65 -19.02
N LEU A 82 8.81 -13.87 -18.75
CA LEU A 82 9.87 -12.87 -18.76
C LEU A 82 10.99 -13.18 -19.77
N SER A 83 10.91 -14.33 -20.45
CA SER A 83 11.96 -14.81 -21.37
C SER A 83 12.22 -13.84 -22.54
N ASP A 84 11.21 -13.07 -22.94
CA ASP A 84 11.29 -12.02 -23.97
C ASP A 84 12.12 -10.80 -23.55
N LEU A 85 12.43 -10.66 -22.27
CA LEU A 85 13.16 -9.52 -21.70
C LEU A 85 14.57 -9.90 -21.23
N ALA A 86 14.95 -11.18 -21.35
CA ALA A 86 16.19 -11.75 -20.81
C ALA A 86 17.36 -11.71 -21.81
N ASP A 87 17.66 -10.54 -22.37
CA ASP A 87 18.73 -10.37 -23.37
C ASP A 87 20.14 -10.65 -22.81
N THR A 88 20.35 -10.37 -21.52
CA THR A 88 21.60 -10.65 -20.81
C THR A 88 21.31 -11.58 -19.64
N PHE A 89 21.98 -12.73 -19.62
CA PHE A 89 21.90 -13.71 -18.55
C PHE A 89 23.29 -14.01 -17.99
N ILE A 90 23.42 -13.99 -16.67
CA ILE A 90 24.64 -14.36 -15.95
C ILE A 90 24.32 -15.55 -15.04
N ALA A 91 25.01 -16.66 -15.27
CA ALA A 91 24.94 -17.82 -14.38
C ALA A 91 25.62 -17.52 -13.03
N LYS A 92 25.01 -17.96 -11.93
CA LYS A 92 25.61 -17.98 -10.59
C LYS A 92 25.50 -19.37 -9.96
N GLN A 93 26.36 -19.65 -8.99
CA GLN A 93 26.35 -20.88 -8.17
C GLN A 93 26.29 -20.56 -6.66
N HIS A 94 26.12 -19.28 -6.35
CA HIS A 94 26.20 -18.76 -5.00
C HIS A 94 25.00 -17.84 -4.74
N LEU A 95 24.70 -17.64 -3.46
CA LEU A 95 23.57 -16.80 -3.05
C LEU A 95 23.71 -15.35 -3.55
N SER A 96 24.93 -14.78 -3.50
CA SER A 96 25.19 -13.44 -4.03
C SER A 96 25.52 -13.51 -5.52
N ALA A 97 24.82 -12.72 -6.32
CA ALA A 97 25.06 -12.58 -7.76
C ALA A 97 26.47 -12.05 -8.10
N PHE A 98 27.23 -11.54 -7.13
CA PHE A 98 28.59 -11.02 -7.33
C PHE A 98 29.70 -12.07 -7.13
N THR A 99 29.42 -13.18 -6.46
CA THR A 99 30.45 -14.16 -6.11
C THR A 99 30.74 -15.06 -7.30
N ASP A 100 31.99 -15.06 -7.76
CA ASP A 100 32.48 -15.89 -8.87
C ASP A 100 31.66 -15.78 -10.17
N THR A 101 31.11 -14.59 -10.44
CA THR A 101 30.38 -14.27 -11.68
C THR A 101 31.02 -13.10 -12.45
N GLY A 102 30.58 -12.89 -13.69
CA GLY A 102 30.95 -11.73 -14.50
C GLY A 102 30.18 -10.44 -14.16
N LEU A 103 29.29 -10.44 -13.15
CA LEU A 103 28.36 -9.34 -12.91
C LEU A 103 29.06 -7.99 -12.67
N ALA A 104 30.13 -7.97 -11.87
CA ALA A 104 30.86 -6.73 -11.57
C ALA A 104 31.41 -6.07 -12.85
N THR A 105 31.97 -6.86 -13.76
CA THR A 105 32.48 -6.38 -15.05
C THR A 105 31.36 -5.84 -15.94
N VAL A 106 30.20 -6.48 -15.96
CA VAL A 106 29.04 -6.01 -16.73
C VAL A 106 28.51 -4.68 -16.17
N LEU A 107 28.37 -4.58 -14.84
CA LEU A 107 27.95 -3.34 -14.18
C LEU A 107 28.93 -2.18 -14.45
N GLU A 108 30.23 -2.45 -14.41
CA GLU A 108 31.27 -1.47 -14.69
C GLU A 108 31.24 -1.00 -16.16
N LYS A 109 31.01 -1.92 -17.11
CA LYS A 109 30.81 -1.59 -18.54
C LYS A 109 29.61 -0.66 -18.76
N HIS A 110 28.56 -0.79 -17.96
CA HIS A 110 27.40 0.11 -18.00
C HIS A 110 27.57 1.36 -17.13
N GLY A 111 28.72 1.50 -16.44
CA GLY A 111 29.00 2.63 -15.55
C GLY A 111 28.00 2.73 -14.39
N ALA A 112 27.42 1.60 -13.96
CA ALA A 112 26.32 1.58 -13.00
C ALA A 112 26.71 2.23 -11.67
N THR A 113 25.89 3.16 -11.20
CA THR A 113 25.97 3.75 -9.84
C THR A 113 24.81 3.29 -8.97
N THR A 114 23.70 2.90 -9.60
CA THR A 114 22.48 2.44 -8.94
C THR A 114 22.04 1.10 -9.50
N ILE A 115 21.67 0.17 -8.63
CA ILE A 115 21.15 -1.16 -8.97
C ILE A 115 19.72 -1.28 -8.46
N VAL A 116 18.78 -1.58 -9.35
CA VAL A 116 17.41 -1.93 -8.99
C VAL A 116 17.31 -3.45 -8.92
N ILE A 117 17.00 -4.03 -7.77
CA ILE A 117 16.93 -5.49 -7.59
C ILE A 117 15.47 -5.94 -7.51
N CYS A 118 15.13 -6.96 -8.30
CA CYS A 118 13.86 -7.69 -8.24
C CYS A 118 14.11 -9.19 -8.42
N GLY A 119 13.18 -10.05 -8.01
CA GLY A 119 13.39 -11.50 -8.11
C GLY A 119 12.72 -12.30 -7.01
N VAL A 120 13.13 -13.56 -6.87
CA VAL A 120 12.65 -14.44 -5.79
C VAL A 120 13.75 -14.76 -4.79
N CYS A 121 13.38 -15.45 -3.71
CA CYS A 121 14.23 -15.74 -2.57
C CYS A 121 14.65 -14.44 -1.85
N THR A 122 13.66 -13.59 -1.49
CA THR A 122 13.87 -12.28 -0.85
C THR A 122 14.88 -12.31 0.30
N ASP A 123 14.80 -13.30 1.18
CA ASP A 123 15.65 -13.49 2.36
C ASP A 123 16.93 -14.29 2.10
N ILE A 124 17.18 -14.69 0.86
CA ILE A 124 18.36 -15.45 0.45
C ILE A 124 19.08 -14.71 -0.69
N CYS A 125 18.82 -15.05 -1.96
CA CYS A 125 19.60 -14.57 -3.09
C CYS A 125 19.48 -13.05 -3.28
N VAL A 126 18.27 -12.50 -3.14
CA VAL A 126 18.02 -11.06 -3.23
C VAL A 126 18.72 -10.31 -2.09
N LEU A 127 18.56 -10.77 -0.83
CA LEU A 127 19.19 -10.18 0.33
C LEU A 127 20.72 -10.18 0.23
N HIS A 128 21.32 -11.33 -0.08
CA HIS A 128 22.79 -11.46 -0.18
C HIS A 128 23.35 -10.63 -1.33
N THR A 129 22.64 -10.58 -2.46
CA THR A 129 23.03 -9.73 -3.60
C THR A 129 22.93 -8.25 -3.26
N ALA A 130 21.87 -7.82 -2.58
CA ALA A 130 21.69 -6.43 -2.12
C ALA A 130 22.79 -6.04 -1.11
N SER A 131 23.12 -6.92 -0.16
CA SER A 131 24.20 -6.70 0.81
C SER A 131 25.54 -6.50 0.10
N THR A 132 25.92 -7.40 -0.81
CA THR A 132 27.18 -7.28 -1.54
C THR A 132 27.21 -6.04 -2.43
N ALA A 133 26.09 -5.65 -3.06
CA ALA A 133 26.00 -4.42 -3.82
C ALA A 133 26.25 -3.17 -2.95
N ARG A 134 25.65 -3.10 -1.76
CA ARG A 134 25.88 -1.99 -0.82
C ARG A 134 27.32 -1.95 -0.31
N GLU A 135 27.91 -3.09 0.02
CA GLU A 135 29.32 -3.20 0.41
C GLU A 135 30.28 -2.70 -0.69
N LYS A 136 29.93 -2.94 -1.96
CA LYS A 136 30.68 -2.47 -3.13
C LYS A 136 30.41 -0.99 -3.47
N GLY A 137 29.56 -0.30 -2.72
CA GLY A 137 29.29 1.13 -2.84
C GLY A 137 28.20 1.52 -3.84
N TYR A 138 27.42 0.57 -4.35
CA TYR A 138 26.27 0.91 -5.20
C TYR A 138 25.11 1.45 -4.37
N ASP A 139 24.37 2.41 -4.94
CA ASP A 139 23.02 2.68 -4.47
C ASP A 139 22.11 1.53 -4.87
N VAL A 140 21.31 1.02 -3.94
CA VAL A 140 20.43 -0.12 -4.21
C VAL A 140 18.99 0.30 -3.99
N GLU A 141 18.15 0.06 -4.98
CA GLU A 141 16.70 0.21 -4.91
C GLU A 141 16.07 -1.17 -5.02
N LEU A 142 15.03 -1.43 -4.22
CA LEU A 142 14.35 -2.72 -4.23
C LEU A 142 12.84 -2.50 -4.16
N PRO A 143 12.10 -2.70 -5.26
CA PRO A 143 10.65 -2.60 -5.22
C PRO A 143 10.05 -3.81 -4.47
N ALA A 144 9.45 -3.56 -3.31
CA ALA A 144 8.89 -4.59 -2.44
C ALA A 144 7.82 -5.46 -3.15
N GLY A 145 7.05 -4.86 -4.06
CA GLY A 145 6.09 -5.59 -4.90
C GLY A 145 6.71 -6.45 -6.01
N CYS A 146 8.03 -6.37 -6.20
CA CYS A 146 8.80 -7.12 -7.21
C CYS A 146 9.73 -8.16 -6.57
N VAL A 147 9.53 -8.50 -5.29
CA VAL A 147 10.27 -9.57 -4.61
C VAL A 147 9.35 -10.53 -3.87
N ALA A 148 9.71 -11.81 -3.81
CA ALA A 148 9.00 -12.80 -3.01
C ALA A 148 9.95 -13.89 -2.50
N SER A 149 9.52 -14.64 -1.48
CA SER A 149 10.26 -15.80 -0.98
C SER A 149 9.33 -16.96 -0.62
N PHE A 150 9.93 -18.09 -0.29
CA PHE A 150 9.27 -19.29 0.24
C PHE A 150 8.47 -19.00 1.51
N ASP A 151 9.05 -18.18 2.39
CA ASP A 151 8.49 -17.83 3.69
C ASP A 151 8.30 -16.31 3.79
N GLU A 152 7.06 -15.89 3.99
CA GLU A 152 6.70 -14.47 4.08
C GLU A 152 7.30 -13.79 5.32
N LYS A 153 7.43 -14.49 6.46
CA LYS A 153 8.00 -13.89 7.67
C LYS A 153 9.47 -13.56 7.45
N ASN A 154 10.21 -14.47 6.82
CA ASN A 154 11.59 -14.22 6.45
C ASN A 154 11.70 -13.14 5.37
N GLY A 155 10.80 -13.14 4.39
CA GLY A 155 10.73 -12.08 3.38
C GLY A 155 10.53 -10.68 3.99
N VAL A 156 9.62 -10.56 4.96
CA VAL A 156 9.40 -9.30 5.70
C VAL A 156 10.62 -8.92 6.53
N PHE A 157 11.25 -9.88 7.22
CA PHE A 157 12.51 -9.65 7.92
C PHE A 157 13.60 -9.12 6.98
N ALA A 158 13.74 -9.72 5.80
CA ALA A 158 14.77 -9.34 4.84
C ALA A 158 14.53 -7.92 4.28
N LEU A 159 13.29 -7.56 3.98
CA LEU A 159 12.94 -6.19 3.58
C LEU A 159 13.31 -5.18 4.68
N ASP A 160 12.93 -5.46 5.93
CA ASP A 160 13.23 -4.61 7.08
C ASP A 160 14.75 -4.47 7.31
N HIS A 161 15.48 -5.57 7.19
CA HIS A 161 16.93 -5.60 7.33
C HIS A 161 17.63 -4.82 6.20
N MET A 162 17.22 -5.02 4.95
CA MET A 162 17.75 -4.30 3.80
C MET A 162 17.55 -2.79 3.94
N GLU A 163 16.36 -2.36 4.35
CA GLU A 163 16.04 -0.94 4.52
C GLU A 163 16.79 -0.32 5.70
N LYS A 164 16.66 -0.89 6.90
CA LYS A 164 17.12 -0.26 8.15
C LYS A 164 18.60 -0.46 8.43
N VAL A 165 19.19 -1.55 7.93
CA VAL A 165 20.59 -1.92 8.23
C VAL A 165 21.49 -1.69 7.03
N LEU A 166 21.10 -2.16 5.85
CA LEU A 166 21.96 -2.10 4.66
C LEU A 166 21.83 -0.77 3.89
N GLY A 167 20.83 0.05 4.23
CA GLY A 167 20.55 1.31 3.55
C GLY A 167 20.08 1.12 2.10
N VAL A 168 19.42 -0.01 1.82
CA VAL A 168 18.71 -0.24 0.56
C VAL A 168 17.45 0.60 0.55
N ARG A 169 17.17 1.28 -0.56
CA ARG A 169 15.90 1.99 -0.74
C ARG A 169 14.81 0.99 -1.13
N VAL A 170 14.13 0.44 -0.13
CA VAL A 170 12.96 -0.40 -0.36
C VAL A 170 11.80 0.49 -0.80
N THR A 171 11.27 0.24 -2.00
CA THR A 171 10.17 1.02 -2.59
C THR A 171 8.91 0.17 -2.60
N SER A 172 7.84 0.61 -1.93
CA SER A 172 6.54 -0.02 -2.13
C SER A 172 6.01 0.33 -3.53
N PRO A 173 5.11 -0.47 -4.14
CA PRO A 173 4.35 0.00 -5.31
C PRO A 173 3.87 1.40 -5.01
N SER A 174 4.18 2.35 -5.90
CA SER A 174 3.98 3.76 -5.63
C SER A 174 2.54 3.96 -5.17
N SER A 175 2.36 4.28 -3.89
CA SER A 175 1.15 4.97 -3.49
C SER A 175 1.06 6.17 -4.43
N PRO A 176 -0.11 6.45 -5.02
CA PRO A 176 -0.24 7.61 -5.88
C PRO A 176 0.32 8.84 -5.15
N PRO A 177 0.97 9.78 -5.87
CA PRO A 177 1.59 10.93 -5.23
C PRO A 177 0.57 11.62 -4.34
N LEU A 178 0.92 11.76 -3.05
CA LEU A 178 0.03 12.32 -2.05
C LEU A 178 -0.38 13.74 -2.45
N ARG A 179 -1.68 14.01 -2.37
CA ARG A 179 -2.26 15.31 -2.70
C ARG A 179 -1.79 16.37 -1.70
N ARG A 180 -1.04 17.36 -2.19
CA ARG A 180 -0.55 18.49 -1.39
C ARG A 180 -1.47 19.71 -1.41
N ASP A 181 -2.27 19.88 -2.46
CA ASP A 181 -3.12 21.06 -2.62
C ASP A 181 -4.60 20.73 -2.48
N TRP A 182 -5.19 21.23 -1.40
CA TRP A 182 -6.59 21.04 -1.06
C TRP A 182 -7.38 22.33 -1.26
N ALA A 183 -8.56 22.19 -1.88
CA ALA A 183 -9.52 23.28 -1.94
C ALA A 183 -10.21 23.38 -0.58
N ILE A 184 -10.12 24.55 0.05
CA ILE A 184 -10.72 24.79 1.36
C ILE A 184 -12.07 25.46 1.16
N PRO A 185 -13.17 24.88 1.67
CA PRO A 185 -14.51 25.47 1.60
C PRO A 185 -14.57 26.86 2.25
N GLN A 186 -15.38 27.76 1.66
CA GLN A 186 -15.48 29.15 2.12
C GLN A 186 -16.09 29.25 3.53
N ASP A 187 -17.07 28.41 3.85
CA ASP A 187 -17.66 28.31 5.19
C ASP A 187 -16.64 27.93 6.27
N TRP A 188 -15.58 27.20 5.91
CA TRP A 188 -14.48 26.92 6.85
C TRP A 188 -13.62 28.16 7.07
N LEU A 189 -13.32 28.91 6.00
CA LEU A 189 -12.55 30.15 6.04
C LEU A 189 -13.29 31.28 6.76
N ASP A 190 -14.62 31.31 6.66
CA ASP A 190 -15.46 32.29 7.34
C ASP A 190 -15.59 32.00 8.85
N GLY A 191 -15.15 30.81 9.30
CA GLY A 191 -15.21 30.36 10.68
C GLY A 191 -16.58 29.79 11.09
N ASP A 192 -17.47 29.48 10.13
CA ASP A 192 -18.82 28.96 10.40
C ASP A 192 -18.78 27.56 11.05
N THR A 193 -17.70 26.82 10.84
CA THR A 193 -17.46 25.50 11.44
C THR A 193 -16.78 25.57 12.80
N ALA A 194 -16.39 26.77 13.26
CA ALA A 194 -15.70 26.95 14.53
C ALA A 194 -16.66 26.87 15.72
N ASP A 195 -16.16 26.35 16.83
CA ASP A 195 -16.89 26.49 18.09
C ASP A 195 -16.99 27.97 18.47
N LEU A 196 -18.20 28.43 18.82
CA LEU A 196 -18.52 29.84 19.07
C LEU A 196 -17.60 30.51 20.10
N TYR A 197 -17.02 29.74 21.03
CA TYR A 197 -16.11 30.29 22.02
C TYR A 197 -14.79 30.79 21.42
N PHE A 198 -14.31 30.24 20.29
CA PHE A 198 -13.12 30.75 19.61
C PHE A 198 -13.39 32.11 18.98
N LEU A 199 -14.52 32.26 18.29
CA LEU A 199 -14.97 33.55 17.73
C LEU A 199 -15.06 34.62 18.83
N ARG A 200 -15.69 34.29 19.96
CA ARG A 200 -15.78 35.19 21.11
C ARG A 200 -14.42 35.52 21.72
N THR A 201 -13.52 34.54 21.79
CA THR A 201 -12.16 34.74 22.32
C THR A 201 -11.38 35.72 21.45
N VAL A 202 -11.42 35.54 20.12
CA VAL A 202 -10.79 36.47 19.18
C VAL A 202 -11.40 37.87 19.28
N GLU A 203 -12.72 37.98 19.41
CA GLU A 203 -13.41 39.27 19.60
C GLU A 203 -12.97 39.99 20.89
N ILE A 204 -12.89 39.26 22.01
CA ILE A 204 -12.42 39.80 23.29
C ILE A 204 -10.98 40.29 23.15
N LEU A 205 -10.09 39.45 22.60
CA LEU A 205 -8.68 39.80 22.40
C LEU A 205 -8.50 41.03 21.51
N LYS A 206 -9.34 41.19 20.48
CA LYS A 206 -9.39 42.41 19.64
C LYS A 206 -9.77 43.65 20.46
N LYS A 207 -10.81 43.57 21.29
CA LYS A 207 -11.28 44.69 22.12
C LYS A 207 -10.27 45.08 23.20
N GLU A 208 -9.55 44.11 23.75
CA GLU A 208 -8.48 44.32 24.73
C GLU A 208 -7.17 44.80 24.07
N GLY A 209 -7.07 44.80 22.73
CA GLY A 209 -5.84 45.17 22.02
C GLY A 209 -4.70 44.17 22.17
N ILE A 210 -5.02 42.88 22.37
CA ILE A 210 -4.06 41.81 22.66
C ILE A 210 -3.99 40.83 21.48
N ASN A 211 -2.88 40.77 20.75
CA ASN A 211 -2.64 39.78 19.69
C ASN A 211 -1.19 39.24 19.73
N PRO A 212 -0.84 38.41 20.74
CA PRO A 212 0.51 37.90 20.88
C PRO A 212 0.83 36.86 19.79
N VAL A 213 2.11 36.73 19.47
CA VAL A 213 2.59 35.57 18.71
C VAL A 213 2.67 34.39 19.66
N VAL A 214 1.95 33.32 19.34
CA VAL A 214 1.86 32.12 20.20
C VAL A 214 2.34 30.90 19.45
N THR A 215 2.92 29.95 20.18
CA THR A 215 3.20 28.60 19.68
C THR A 215 2.13 27.65 20.19
N MET A 216 1.38 27.05 19.26
CA MET A 216 0.42 25.98 19.50
C MET A 216 0.98 24.64 19.01
N GLU A 217 0.90 23.61 19.85
CA GLU A 217 1.29 22.23 19.50
C GLU A 217 0.06 21.33 19.45
N VAL A 218 -0.01 20.52 18.40
CA VAL A 218 -1.08 19.54 18.15
C VAL A 218 -0.54 18.13 18.30
N PHE A 219 -1.18 17.31 19.11
CA PHE A 219 -0.75 15.94 19.39
C PHE A 219 -1.94 14.97 19.58
N PRO A 220 -1.75 13.68 19.28
CA PRO A 220 -2.80 12.67 19.30
C PRO A 220 -2.98 12.02 20.67
N ARG A 221 -4.16 11.43 20.91
CA ARG A 221 -4.45 10.69 22.15
C ARG A 221 -4.00 9.23 22.19
N ARG A 222 -3.73 8.64 21.03
CA ARG A 222 -3.26 7.26 20.83
C ARG A 222 -2.32 7.20 19.62
N ASP A 223 -1.70 6.06 19.39
CA ASP A 223 -0.83 5.84 18.23
C ASP A 223 -1.67 5.70 16.95
N GLY A 224 -1.09 6.00 15.79
CA GLY A 224 -1.78 5.91 14.51
C GLY A 224 -0.97 6.37 13.30
N ILE A 225 -1.67 6.51 12.18
CA ILE A 225 -1.16 7.02 10.90
C ILE A 225 -1.71 8.42 10.66
N LEU A 226 -0.84 9.38 10.36
CA LEU A 226 -1.22 10.76 10.10
C LEU A 226 -1.87 10.90 8.73
N CYS A 227 -3.08 11.47 8.69
CA CYS A 227 -3.74 11.84 7.45
C CYS A 227 -4.58 13.11 7.66
N GLY A 228 -4.75 13.89 6.58
CA GLY A 228 -5.39 15.21 6.60
C GLY A 228 -4.41 16.36 6.87
N ILE A 229 -3.12 16.07 7.07
CA ILE A 229 -2.14 17.10 7.38
C ILE A 229 -1.88 18.04 6.19
N GLU A 230 -1.96 17.56 4.94
CA GLU A 230 -1.85 18.42 3.76
C GLU A 230 -3.09 19.31 3.56
N GLU A 231 -4.27 18.85 3.96
CA GLU A 231 -5.49 19.67 3.99
C GLU A 231 -5.40 20.75 5.08
N ALA A 232 -4.95 20.39 6.29
CA ALA A 232 -4.67 21.35 7.35
C ALA A 232 -3.60 22.38 6.94
N LYS A 233 -2.52 21.97 6.26
CA LYS A 233 -1.52 22.88 5.69
C LYS A 233 -2.14 23.79 4.62
N SER A 234 -3.05 23.30 3.79
CA SER A 234 -3.73 24.11 2.78
C SER A 234 -4.64 25.17 3.39
N LEU A 235 -5.31 24.86 4.51
CA LEU A 235 -6.04 25.83 5.33
C LEU A 235 -5.10 26.88 5.93
N LEU A 236 -4.05 26.43 6.63
CA LEU A 236 -3.09 27.33 7.29
C LEU A 236 -2.40 28.28 6.31
N ARG A 237 -2.04 27.82 5.10
CA ARG A 237 -1.49 28.68 4.05
C ARG A 237 -2.39 29.84 3.65
N GLN A 238 -3.71 29.69 3.75
CA GLN A 238 -4.67 30.71 3.36
C GLN A 238 -4.97 31.71 4.49
N VAL A 239 -4.89 31.26 5.75
CA VAL A 239 -5.34 32.05 6.91
C VAL A 239 -4.19 32.72 7.67
N LEU A 240 -2.97 32.17 7.59
CA LEU A 240 -1.82 32.72 8.31
C LEU A 240 -1.22 33.93 7.57
N PRO A 241 -0.75 34.95 8.31
CA PRO A 241 -0.03 36.06 7.71
C PRO A 241 1.34 35.61 7.19
N THR A 242 1.84 36.29 6.16
CA THR A 242 3.15 35.98 5.54
C THR A 242 4.35 36.30 6.43
N GLN A 243 4.15 37.17 7.43
CA GLN A 243 5.17 37.53 8.41
C GLN A 243 4.76 37.02 9.80
N ASN A 244 5.75 36.70 10.64
CA ASN A 244 5.54 36.20 12.00
C ASN A 244 4.75 34.89 12.09
N SER A 245 4.75 34.09 11.01
CA SER A 245 4.16 32.76 10.98
C SER A 245 5.24 31.72 10.70
N GLU A 246 5.18 30.60 11.40
CA GLU A 246 6.02 29.43 11.19
C GLU A 246 5.20 28.17 11.47
N VAL A 247 5.26 27.19 10.57
CA VAL A 247 4.53 25.93 10.73
C VAL A 247 5.49 24.76 10.57
N TRP A 248 5.43 23.83 11.52
CA TRP A 248 6.15 22.56 11.46
C TRP A 248 5.16 21.42 11.50
N ALA A 249 5.39 20.38 10.71
CA ALA A 249 4.51 19.22 10.69
C ALA A 249 5.27 17.95 10.34
N LEU A 250 4.70 16.81 10.72
CA LEU A 250 5.04 15.52 10.12
C LEU A 250 4.49 15.45 8.67
N GLU A 251 4.89 14.42 7.95
CA GLU A 251 4.42 14.15 6.59
C GLU A 251 3.16 13.30 6.60
N GLU A 252 2.36 13.44 5.54
CA GLU A 252 1.16 12.63 5.38
C GLU A 252 1.53 11.16 5.19
N GLY A 253 0.89 10.27 5.94
CA GLY A 253 1.20 8.85 6.01
C GLY A 253 2.21 8.46 7.08
N ASP A 254 2.86 9.41 7.75
CA ASP A 254 3.77 9.10 8.86
C ASP A 254 3.05 8.41 10.01
N SER A 255 3.70 7.42 10.63
CA SER A 255 3.27 6.90 11.92
C SER A 255 3.60 7.88 13.03
N PHE A 256 2.72 7.98 14.02
CA PHE A 256 2.97 8.76 15.23
C PHE A 256 2.62 7.97 16.50
N SER A 257 3.22 8.40 17.60
CA SER A 257 2.92 7.90 18.95
C SER A 257 1.99 8.83 19.71
N ARG A 258 1.31 8.30 20.73
CA ARG A 258 0.52 9.08 21.68
C ARG A 258 1.32 10.26 22.24
N LYS A 259 0.72 11.46 22.20
CA LYS A 259 1.30 12.75 22.62
C LYS A 259 2.51 13.21 21.81
N GLU A 260 2.86 12.57 20.71
CA GLU A 260 3.85 13.09 19.78
C GLU A 260 3.30 14.35 19.09
N VAL A 261 4.10 15.42 19.03
CA VAL A 261 3.68 16.63 18.32
C VAL A 261 3.71 16.37 16.83
N VAL A 262 2.56 16.45 16.17
CA VAL A 262 2.40 16.20 14.73
C VAL A 262 2.32 17.48 13.90
N LEU A 263 1.91 18.58 14.54
CA LEU A 263 1.76 19.90 13.94
C LEU A 263 2.07 20.95 15.01
N ARG A 264 2.89 21.94 14.66
CA ARG A 264 3.20 23.11 15.48
C ARG A 264 2.96 24.36 14.64
N ILE A 265 2.22 25.30 15.21
CA ILE A 265 1.86 26.57 14.58
C ILE A 265 2.36 27.69 15.47
N THR A 266 3.25 28.53 14.97
CA THR A 266 3.71 29.75 15.64
C THR A 266 3.24 30.96 14.84
N ALA A 267 2.25 31.70 15.34
CA ALA A 267 1.65 32.85 14.63
C ALA A 267 0.88 33.76 15.61
N PRO A 268 0.44 34.97 15.21
CA PRO A 268 -0.46 35.76 16.04
C PRO A 268 -1.78 35.03 16.26
N TYR A 269 -2.20 34.89 17.52
CA TYR A 269 -3.32 33.98 17.86
C TYR A 269 -4.64 34.33 17.15
N GLN A 270 -4.91 35.63 16.94
CA GLN A 270 -6.15 36.06 16.29
C GLN A 270 -6.27 35.64 14.82
N ASP A 271 -5.16 35.31 14.16
CA ASP A 271 -5.17 34.91 12.75
C ASP A 271 -5.61 33.45 12.56
N PHE A 272 -5.37 32.58 13.54
CA PHE A 272 -5.62 31.14 13.38
C PHE A 272 -6.42 30.45 14.47
N GLY A 273 -6.59 31.07 15.65
CA GLY A 273 -7.27 30.45 16.78
C GLY A 273 -8.71 30.00 16.50
N VAL A 274 -9.40 30.65 15.55
CA VAL A 274 -10.76 30.27 15.12
C VAL A 274 -10.80 28.94 14.37
N TYR A 275 -9.70 28.52 13.72
CA TYR A 275 -9.67 27.32 12.89
C TYR A 275 -9.30 26.05 13.65
N GLU A 276 -9.20 26.11 14.98
CA GLU A 276 -8.86 24.96 15.81
C GLU A 276 -9.83 23.79 15.63
N THR A 277 -11.14 24.07 15.66
CA THR A 277 -12.17 23.05 15.37
C THR A 277 -11.96 22.40 14.00
N CYS A 278 -11.57 23.19 13.00
CA CYS A 278 -11.41 22.72 11.62
C CYS A 278 -10.20 21.80 11.44
N TYR A 279 -8.98 22.26 11.77
CA TYR A 279 -7.79 21.42 11.57
C TYR A 279 -7.76 20.20 12.51
N LEU A 280 -8.34 20.29 13.73
CA LEU A 280 -8.47 19.11 14.59
C LEU A 280 -9.47 18.10 14.02
N GLY A 281 -10.60 18.57 13.48
CA GLY A 281 -11.61 17.71 12.85
C GLY A 281 -11.06 16.96 11.63
N ILE A 282 -10.32 17.68 10.76
CA ILE A 282 -9.60 17.11 9.62
C ILE A 282 -8.66 16.00 10.10
N LEU A 283 -7.72 16.31 11.00
CA LEU A 283 -6.72 15.35 11.47
C LEU A 283 -7.37 14.14 12.15
N ALA A 284 -8.40 14.35 12.97
CA ALA A 284 -9.00 13.30 13.77
C ALA A 284 -9.70 12.23 12.94
N HIS A 285 -10.57 12.63 12.01
CA HIS A 285 -11.27 11.65 11.16
C HIS A 285 -10.34 10.99 10.15
N CYS A 286 -9.53 11.78 9.45
CA CYS A 286 -8.62 11.27 8.43
C CYS A 286 -7.61 10.29 9.02
N SER A 287 -6.98 10.63 10.16
CA SER A 287 -6.03 9.72 10.82
C SER A 287 -6.72 8.48 11.40
N GLY A 288 -7.97 8.58 11.84
CA GLY A 288 -8.79 7.44 12.26
C GLY A 288 -8.96 6.42 11.14
N TRP A 289 -9.45 6.87 9.98
CA TRP A 289 -9.64 6.05 8.78
C TRP A 289 -8.32 5.47 8.25
N ALA A 290 -7.27 6.28 8.18
CA ALA A 290 -5.95 5.83 7.72
C ALA A 290 -5.35 4.76 8.65
N THR A 291 -5.52 4.91 9.97
CA THR A 291 -5.06 3.92 10.94
C THR A 291 -5.82 2.59 10.80
N ALA A 292 -7.14 2.62 10.68
CA ALA A 292 -7.94 1.41 10.49
C ALA A 292 -7.59 0.69 9.17
N ALA A 293 -7.37 1.45 8.09
CA ALA A 293 -6.90 0.89 6.84
C ALA A 293 -5.51 0.25 6.99
N ARG A 294 -4.58 0.89 7.70
CA ARG A 294 -3.24 0.34 7.96
C ARG A 294 -3.30 -0.97 8.73
N GLU A 295 -4.17 -1.08 9.72
CA GLU A 295 -4.37 -2.32 10.48
C GLU A 295 -4.83 -3.47 9.56
N CYS A 296 -5.75 -3.22 8.63
CA CYS A 296 -6.17 -4.21 7.63
C CYS A 296 -5.04 -4.58 6.67
N VAL A 297 -4.28 -3.59 6.17
CA VAL A 297 -3.16 -3.81 5.24
C VAL A 297 -2.05 -4.62 5.90
N SER A 298 -1.70 -4.30 7.15
CA SER A 298 -0.75 -5.07 7.94
C SER A 298 -1.24 -6.49 8.20
N ALA A 299 -2.53 -6.66 8.50
CA ALA A 299 -3.13 -7.99 8.66
C ALA A 299 -3.11 -8.81 7.36
N ALA A 300 -3.17 -8.17 6.20
CA ALA A 300 -3.20 -8.81 4.88
C ALA A 300 -1.82 -9.35 4.41
N ARG A 301 -0.73 -9.09 5.16
CA ARG A 301 0.64 -9.62 4.91
C ARG A 301 1.10 -9.49 3.45
N GLY A 302 0.81 -8.34 2.84
CA GLY A 302 1.21 -8.03 1.46
C GLY A 302 0.13 -8.30 0.40
N LEU A 303 -1.00 -8.92 0.76
CA LEU A 303 -2.15 -8.98 -0.15
C LEU A 303 -2.82 -7.62 -0.28
N PRO A 304 -3.30 -7.25 -1.48
CA PRO A 304 -3.97 -5.99 -1.72
C PRO A 304 -5.29 -5.90 -0.92
N VAL A 305 -5.55 -4.69 -0.42
CA VAL A 305 -6.77 -4.33 0.32
C VAL A 305 -7.43 -3.14 -0.38
N LEU A 306 -8.71 -3.27 -0.73
CA LEU A 306 -9.53 -2.18 -1.27
C LEU A 306 -10.43 -1.59 -0.20
N SER A 307 -10.60 -0.27 -0.24
CA SER A 307 -11.59 0.44 0.58
C SER A 307 -12.95 0.50 -0.10
N PHE A 308 -13.95 -0.16 0.49
CA PHE A 308 -15.35 -0.24 0.05
C PHE A 308 -16.30 0.44 1.06
N GLY A 309 -15.77 1.35 1.88
CA GLY A 309 -16.47 1.95 3.02
C GLY A 309 -17.46 3.08 2.70
N ALA A 310 -17.49 3.59 1.45
CA ALA A 310 -18.19 4.82 1.09
C ALA A 310 -19.67 4.88 1.52
N ARG A 311 -20.35 3.74 1.51
CA ARG A 311 -21.79 3.63 1.84
C ARG A 311 -22.13 3.83 3.32
N HIS A 312 -21.14 3.86 4.21
CA HIS A 312 -21.35 3.96 5.66
C HIS A 312 -21.11 5.36 6.22
N VAL A 313 -20.61 6.28 5.40
CA VAL A 313 -20.35 7.67 5.79
C VAL A 313 -21.27 8.63 5.03
N HIS A 314 -21.37 9.87 5.52
CA HIS A 314 -22.11 10.90 4.80
C HIS A 314 -21.50 11.14 3.41
N PRO A 315 -22.30 11.31 2.33
CA PRO A 315 -21.79 11.44 0.97
C PRO A 315 -20.74 12.57 0.78
N SER A 316 -20.82 13.64 1.58
CA SER A 316 -19.87 14.75 1.51
C SER A 316 -18.44 14.39 1.94
N VAL A 317 -18.26 13.31 2.71
CA VAL A 317 -16.93 12.89 3.22
C VAL A 317 -16.41 11.63 2.54
N VAL A 318 -17.15 11.06 1.58
CA VAL A 318 -16.77 9.82 0.88
C VAL A 318 -15.37 9.92 0.26
N ALA A 319 -15.09 11.03 -0.42
CA ALA A 319 -13.81 11.22 -1.09
C ALA A 319 -12.66 11.21 -0.08
N VAL A 320 -12.80 11.96 1.02
CA VAL A 320 -11.79 12.08 2.07
C VAL A 320 -11.58 10.77 2.82
N MET A 321 -12.65 10.05 3.16
CA MET A 321 -12.56 8.74 3.83
C MET A 321 -11.79 7.72 2.97
N GLU A 322 -12.10 7.64 1.68
CA GLU A 322 -11.37 6.72 0.79
C GLU A 322 -9.94 7.17 0.54
N TYR A 323 -9.69 8.48 0.40
CA TYR A 323 -8.34 9.03 0.34
C TYR A 323 -7.53 8.63 1.58
N SER A 324 -8.09 8.77 2.79
CA SER A 324 -7.44 8.33 4.02
C SER A 324 -7.17 6.83 4.04
N ALA A 325 -8.06 6.01 3.49
CA ALA A 325 -7.82 4.58 3.37
C ALA A 325 -6.63 4.26 2.43
N ILE A 326 -6.46 5.01 1.34
CA ILE A 326 -5.29 4.92 0.45
C ILE A 326 -4.01 5.33 1.18
N VAL A 327 -4.02 6.44 1.94
CA VAL A 327 -2.89 6.85 2.80
C VAL A 327 -2.54 5.77 3.83
N GLY A 328 -3.56 5.08 4.37
CA GLY A 328 -3.40 3.91 5.22
C GLY A 328 -2.81 2.67 4.53
N GLY A 329 -2.68 2.68 3.21
CA GLY A 329 -2.07 1.62 2.42
C GLY A 329 -3.04 0.75 1.61
N CYS A 330 -4.33 1.09 1.53
CA CYS A 330 -5.23 0.41 0.60
C CYS A 330 -4.75 0.64 -0.84
N THR A 331 -4.81 -0.40 -1.67
CA THR A 331 -4.33 -0.36 -3.07
C THR A 331 -5.35 0.23 -4.03
N GLY A 332 -6.55 0.57 -3.54
CA GLY A 332 -7.61 1.17 -4.34
C GLY A 332 -8.89 1.38 -3.52
N CYS A 333 -9.88 1.99 -4.14
CA CYS A 333 -11.17 2.29 -3.53
C CYS A 333 -12.34 2.19 -4.52
N ALA A 334 -13.56 2.07 -3.98
CA ALA A 334 -14.76 1.86 -4.77
C ALA A 334 -15.31 3.12 -5.44
N SER A 335 -15.24 4.28 -4.76
CA SER A 335 -15.92 5.47 -5.25
C SER A 335 -15.08 6.23 -6.28
N THR A 336 -15.77 6.80 -7.26
CA THR A 336 -15.16 7.68 -8.26
C THR A 336 -14.62 8.96 -7.62
N ALA A 337 -15.21 9.41 -6.52
CA ALA A 337 -14.81 10.63 -5.82
C ALA A 337 -13.50 10.44 -5.04
N GLY A 338 -13.37 9.34 -4.29
CA GLY A 338 -12.16 8.95 -3.59
C GLY A 338 -11.01 8.66 -4.54
N ALA A 339 -11.26 7.88 -5.60
CA ALA A 339 -10.25 7.60 -6.61
C ALA A 339 -9.74 8.88 -7.28
N ARG A 340 -10.63 9.80 -7.66
CA ARG A 340 -10.24 11.11 -8.21
C ARG A 340 -9.42 11.92 -7.22
N LEU A 341 -9.82 11.95 -5.95
CA LEU A 341 -9.10 12.69 -4.90
C LEU A 341 -7.69 12.12 -4.68
N ALA A 342 -7.54 10.80 -4.75
CA ALA A 342 -6.27 10.08 -4.64
C ALA A 342 -5.46 10.03 -5.95
N GLY A 343 -5.95 10.57 -7.07
CA GLY A 343 -5.26 10.48 -8.36
C GLY A 343 -5.20 9.06 -8.94
N MET A 344 -6.19 8.23 -8.63
CA MET A 344 -6.29 6.82 -9.04
C MET A 344 -7.48 6.58 -9.97
N THR A 345 -7.44 5.45 -10.68
CA THR A 345 -8.63 4.88 -11.32
C THR A 345 -9.44 4.10 -10.28
N PRO A 346 -10.76 4.34 -10.16
CA PRO A 346 -11.60 3.60 -9.22
C PRO A 346 -11.68 2.12 -9.59
N VAL A 347 -11.77 1.26 -8.58
CA VAL A 347 -11.90 -0.19 -8.76
C VAL A 347 -13.30 -0.61 -8.33
N GLY A 348 -14.04 -1.22 -9.26
CA GLY A 348 -15.40 -1.70 -9.01
C GLY A 348 -15.63 -3.08 -9.63
N THR A 349 -16.60 -3.81 -9.09
CA THR A 349 -17.06 -5.09 -9.63
C THR A 349 -18.50 -4.98 -10.09
N ILE A 350 -19.05 -6.08 -10.59
CA ILE A 350 -20.49 -6.21 -10.80
C ILE A 350 -21.23 -6.23 -9.45
N PRO A 351 -22.27 -5.39 -9.24
CA PRO A 351 -23.13 -5.49 -8.06
C PRO A 351 -24.22 -6.55 -8.24
N HIS A 352 -24.76 -7.10 -7.14
CA HIS A 352 -25.90 -8.02 -7.18
C HIS A 352 -27.08 -7.48 -7.98
N ALA A 353 -27.31 -6.16 -7.97
CA ALA A 353 -28.39 -5.53 -8.73
C ALA A 353 -28.36 -5.86 -10.22
N LEU A 354 -27.18 -5.83 -10.85
CA LEU A 354 -27.06 -6.17 -12.28
C LEU A 354 -27.40 -7.65 -12.52
N ILE A 355 -26.87 -8.53 -11.66
CA ILE A 355 -27.10 -9.98 -11.75
C ILE A 355 -28.59 -10.31 -11.59
N ILE A 356 -29.25 -9.70 -10.60
CA ILE A 356 -30.68 -9.91 -10.33
C ILE A 356 -31.53 -9.44 -11.51
N ILE A 357 -31.26 -8.25 -12.06
CA ILE A 357 -32.00 -7.70 -13.21
C ILE A 357 -31.80 -8.57 -14.45
N MET A 358 -30.59 -9.08 -14.67
CA MET A 358 -30.27 -9.96 -15.81
C MET A 358 -30.72 -11.41 -15.59
N GLY A 359 -31.11 -11.78 -14.37
CA GLY A 359 -31.55 -13.13 -13.99
C GLY A 359 -30.47 -14.21 -14.05
N SER A 360 -29.20 -13.85 -14.24
CA SER A 360 -28.09 -14.82 -14.34
C SER A 360 -26.74 -14.12 -14.16
N THR A 361 -25.90 -14.69 -13.28
CA THR A 361 -24.53 -14.22 -13.05
C THR A 361 -23.70 -14.28 -14.33
N ALA A 362 -23.74 -15.41 -15.05
CA ALA A 362 -23.03 -15.55 -16.32
C ALA A 362 -23.51 -14.54 -17.39
N ALA A 363 -24.82 -14.33 -17.52
CA ALA A 363 -25.34 -13.35 -18.48
C ALA A 363 -24.93 -11.91 -18.13
N ALA A 364 -24.96 -11.56 -16.84
CA ALA A 364 -24.50 -10.26 -16.34
C ALA A 364 -23.00 -10.04 -16.59
N THR A 365 -22.16 -11.04 -16.30
CA THR A 365 -20.71 -10.93 -16.53
C THR A 365 -20.36 -10.88 -18.02
N LEU A 366 -21.06 -11.63 -18.87
CA LEU A 366 -20.90 -11.53 -20.33
C LEU A 366 -21.38 -10.18 -20.87
N ALA A 367 -22.43 -9.60 -20.31
CA ALA A 367 -22.85 -8.24 -20.66
C ALA A 367 -21.77 -7.22 -20.25
N PHE A 368 -21.26 -7.33 -19.02
CA PHE A 368 -20.16 -6.49 -18.55
C PHE A 368 -18.91 -6.60 -19.44
N ASP A 369 -18.57 -7.80 -19.91
CA ASP A 369 -17.46 -8.03 -20.83
C ASP A 369 -17.63 -7.33 -22.18
N ARG A 370 -18.85 -7.28 -22.71
CA ARG A 370 -19.13 -6.64 -24.01
C ARG A 370 -19.11 -5.12 -23.92
N GLU A 371 -19.64 -4.55 -22.84
CA GLU A 371 -19.90 -3.11 -22.75
C GLU A 371 -18.73 -2.31 -22.15
N MET A 372 -17.91 -2.90 -21.28
CA MET A 372 -16.81 -2.19 -20.60
C MET A 372 -15.49 -2.30 -21.36
N GLY A 373 -14.63 -1.29 -21.27
CA GLY A 373 -13.31 -1.27 -21.90
C GLY A 373 -12.38 -2.39 -21.40
N PRO A 374 -11.41 -2.87 -22.21
CA PRO A 374 -10.54 -4.00 -21.88
C PRO A 374 -9.64 -3.76 -20.65
N GLU A 375 -9.44 -2.51 -20.26
CA GLU A 375 -8.69 -2.10 -19.06
C GLU A 375 -9.40 -2.42 -17.74
N VAL A 376 -10.73 -2.65 -17.77
CA VAL A 376 -11.51 -2.94 -16.57
C VAL A 376 -11.45 -4.45 -16.27
N PRO A 377 -10.96 -4.89 -15.10
CA PRO A 377 -10.93 -6.30 -14.77
C PRO A 377 -12.34 -6.89 -14.70
N ARG A 378 -12.51 -8.11 -15.22
CA ARG A 378 -13.81 -8.81 -15.17
C ARG A 378 -13.90 -9.55 -13.85
N ILE A 379 -14.57 -8.92 -12.88
CA ILE A 379 -14.77 -9.45 -11.53
C ILE A 379 -16.25 -9.79 -11.32
N ALA A 380 -16.55 -11.08 -11.20
CA ALA A 380 -17.91 -11.59 -11.02
C ALA A 380 -18.24 -11.76 -9.54
N LEU A 381 -19.45 -11.36 -9.13
CA LEU A 381 -20.00 -11.60 -7.80
C LEU A 381 -20.81 -12.91 -7.85
N VAL A 382 -20.45 -13.89 -7.03
CA VAL A 382 -20.86 -15.30 -7.24
C VAL A 382 -21.68 -15.90 -6.10
N ASP A 383 -22.30 -15.05 -5.30
CA ASP A 383 -23.14 -15.40 -4.14
C ASP A 383 -24.57 -14.84 -4.29
N THR A 384 -25.07 -14.76 -5.53
CA THR A 384 -26.36 -14.10 -5.80
C THR A 384 -27.53 -15.08 -5.79
N PHE A 385 -27.40 -16.21 -6.51
CA PHE A 385 -28.52 -17.15 -6.70
C PHE A 385 -28.19 -18.56 -6.23
N GLU A 386 -27.00 -19.06 -6.56
CA GLU A 386 -26.57 -20.41 -6.26
C GLU A 386 -25.51 -20.43 -5.16
N ASP A 387 -25.08 -21.64 -4.84
CA ASP A 387 -23.86 -21.88 -4.07
C ASP A 387 -22.63 -21.32 -4.80
N GLU A 388 -21.73 -20.70 -4.06
CA GLU A 388 -20.59 -19.94 -4.57
C GLU A 388 -19.69 -20.80 -5.47
N VAL A 389 -19.55 -22.09 -5.19
CA VAL A 389 -18.76 -23.02 -6.01
C VAL A 389 -19.38 -23.18 -7.38
N ARG A 390 -20.68 -23.47 -7.43
CA ARG A 390 -21.42 -23.69 -8.68
C ARG A 390 -21.44 -22.44 -9.53
N GLU A 391 -21.74 -21.31 -8.89
CA GLU A 391 -21.85 -20.03 -9.57
C GLU A 391 -20.47 -19.58 -10.11
N SER A 392 -19.39 -19.78 -9.34
CA SER A 392 -18.00 -19.52 -9.78
C SER A 392 -17.60 -20.32 -11.02
N VAL A 393 -17.83 -21.64 -11.00
CA VAL A 393 -17.49 -22.50 -12.15
C VAL A 393 -18.34 -22.17 -13.36
N ALA A 394 -19.63 -21.90 -13.18
CA ALA A 394 -20.54 -21.55 -14.27
C ALA A 394 -20.12 -20.25 -14.96
N VAL A 395 -19.78 -19.20 -14.20
CA VAL A 395 -19.32 -17.93 -14.78
C VAL A 395 -17.94 -18.08 -15.43
N ALA A 396 -17.02 -18.83 -14.83
CA ALA A 396 -15.70 -19.08 -15.41
C ALA A 396 -15.79 -19.79 -16.78
N LYS A 397 -16.64 -20.83 -16.88
CA LYS A 397 -16.94 -21.52 -18.15
C LYS A 397 -17.55 -20.59 -19.19
N ALA A 398 -18.49 -19.74 -18.79
CA ALA A 398 -19.12 -18.78 -19.70
C ALA A 398 -18.12 -17.75 -20.25
N MET A 399 -17.18 -17.31 -19.42
CA MET A 399 -16.20 -16.28 -19.75
C MET A 399 -14.99 -16.76 -20.56
N LYS A 400 -14.80 -18.09 -20.73
CA LYS A 400 -13.78 -18.69 -21.62
C LYS A 400 -12.38 -18.10 -21.44
N GLY A 401 -11.92 -17.99 -20.19
CA GLY A 401 -10.58 -17.49 -19.85
C GLY A 401 -10.45 -15.97 -19.73
N LYS A 402 -11.52 -15.21 -19.97
CA LYS A 402 -11.53 -13.74 -19.77
C LYS A 402 -11.87 -13.30 -18.35
N LEU A 403 -12.33 -14.22 -17.49
CA LEU A 403 -12.67 -13.89 -16.12
C LEU A 403 -11.40 -13.64 -15.32
N SER A 404 -11.26 -12.44 -14.76
CA SER A 404 -10.09 -12.10 -13.94
C SER A 404 -10.21 -12.68 -12.54
N MET A 405 -11.40 -12.56 -11.93
CA MET A 405 -11.59 -12.86 -10.51
C MET A 405 -13.06 -13.17 -10.18
N VAL A 406 -13.28 -13.99 -9.17
CA VAL A 406 -14.58 -14.12 -8.48
C VAL A 406 -14.54 -13.41 -7.13
N ARG A 407 -15.60 -12.72 -6.75
CA ARG A 407 -15.77 -12.07 -5.44
C ARG A 407 -16.80 -12.82 -4.63
N LEU A 408 -16.41 -13.25 -3.43
CA LEU A 408 -17.29 -13.86 -2.43
C LEU A 408 -17.73 -12.78 -1.43
N ASP A 409 -19.05 -12.54 -1.32
CA ASP A 409 -19.65 -11.60 -0.37
C ASP A 409 -20.75 -12.24 0.50
N THR A 410 -20.64 -13.55 0.70
CA THR A 410 -21.66 -14.42 1.30
C THR A 410 -22.31 -13.77 2.54
N PRO A 411 -23.65 -13.65 2.56
CA PRO A 411 -24.35 -12.94 3.63
C PRO A 411 -24.24 -13.68 4.97
N SER A 412 -24.44 -12.94 6.07
CA SER A 412 -24.30 -13.49 7.42
C SER A 412 -25.31 -14.59 7.75
N GLU A 413 -26.48 -14.52 7.14
CA GLU A 413 -27.59 -15.47 7.20
C GLU A 413 -27.24 -16.81 6.55
N ARG A 414 -26.17 -16.84 5.74
CA ARG A 414 -25.57 -18.03 5.13
C ARG A 414 -24.27 -18.46 5.82
N GLY A 415 -23.90 -17.82 6.93
CA GLY A 415 -22.69 -18.16 7.68
C GLY A 415 -21.45 -17.33 7.33
N ARG A 416 -21.59 -16.33 6.43
CA ARG A 416 -20.48 -15.52 5.89
C ARG A 416 -19.48 -16.35 5.07
N VAL A 417 -18.55 -15.67 4.41
CA VAL A 417 -17.41 -16.33 3.75
C VAL A 417 -16.52 -16.96 4.82
N THR A 418 -16.12 -18.23 4.63
CA THR A 418 -15.22 -19.01 5.50
C THR A 418 -13.96 -19.43 4.73
N ALA A 419 -12.88 -19.77 5.44
CA ALA A 419 -11.64 -20.21 4.79
C ALA A 419 -11.84 -21.51 3.98
N GLU A 420 -12.66 -22.43 4.48
CA GLU A 420 -13.00 -23.68 3.80
C GLU A 420 -13.79 -23.43 2.51
N LEU A 421 -14.76 -22.49 2.51
CA LEU A 421 -15.48 -22.10 1.30
C LEU A 421 -14.52 -21.57 0.22
N VAL A 422 -13.56 -20.72 0.61
CA VAL A 422 -12.55 -20.19 -0.34
C VAL A 422 -11.70 -21.32 -0.92
N LYS A 423 -11.24 -22.27 -0.09
CA LYS A 423 -10.48 -23.44 -0.54
C LYS A 423 -11.31 -24.32 -1.48
N GLU A 424 -12.59 -24.52 -1.18
CA GLU A 424 -13.51 -25.30 -2.02
C GLU A 424 -13.71 -24.63 -3.39
N VAL A 425 -14.00 -23.32 -3.42
CA VAL A 425 -14.11 -22.56 -4.67
C VAL A 425 -12.83 -22.66 -5.50
N ARG A 426 -11.66 -22.51 -4.87
CA ARG A 426 -10.36 -22.66 -5.55
C ARG A 426 -10.20 -24.05 -6.15
N ALA A 427 -10.44 -25.11 -5.38
CA ALA A 427 -10.28 -26.49 -5.82
C ALA A 427 -11.16 -26.82 -7.02
N TRP A 428 -12.41 -26.35 -7.04
CA TRP A 428 -13.32 -26.57 -8.16
C TRP A 428 -12.98 -25.76 -9.40
N LEU A 429 -12.54 -24.50 -9.23
CA LEU A 429 -12.02 -23.72 -10.36
C LEU A 429 -10.79 -24.39 -10.97
N ASP A 430 -9.87 -24.91 -10.15
CA ASP A 430 -8.66 -25.60 -10.62
C ASP A 430 -8.97 -26.91 -11.33
N LEU A 431 -9.88 -27.71 -10.78
CA LEU A 431 -10.34 -28.97 -11.39
C LEU A 431 -10.94 -28.76 -12.78
N GLU A 432 -11.59 -27.62 -12.98
CA GLU A 432 -12.21 -27.22 -14.25
C GLU A 432 -11.25 -26.42 -15.17
N GLY A 433 -9.98 -26.28 -14.79
CA GLY A 433 -8.92 -25.66 -15.60
C GLY A 433 -8.84 -24.14 -15.50
N PHE A 434 -9.48 -23.52 -14.50
CA PHE A 434 -9.52 -22.06 -14.30
C PHE A 434 -8.57 -21.57 -13.19
N SER A 435 -7.35 -22.11 -13.14
CA SER A 435 -6.34 -21.77 -12.12
C SER A 435 -5.86 -20.32 -12.15
N ALA A 436 -6.03 -19.62 -13.27
CA ALA A 436 -5.71 -18.21 -13.40
C ALA A 436 -6.77 -17.25 -12.81
N VAL A 437 -7.99 -17.72 -12.56
CA VAL A 437 -9.08 -16.88 -12.00
C VAL A 437 -8.78 -16.61 -10.54
N GLN A 438 -8.63 -15.35 -10.15
CA GLN A 438 -8.33 -14.97 -8.77
C GLN A 438 -9.57 -15.01 -7.86
N ILE A 439 -9.36 -14.95 -6.54
CA ILE A 439 -10.44 -14.90 -5.54
C ILE A 439 -10.34 -13.64 -4.68
N ALA A 440 -11.40 -12.83 -4.68
CA ALA A 440 -11.61 -11.75 -3.73
C ALA A 440 -12.60 -12.15 -2.63
N VAL A 441 -12.36 -11.66 -1.43
CA VAL A 441 -13.31 -11.77 -0.30
C VAL A 441 -13.72 -10.38 0.16
N SER A 442 -15.02 -10.20 0.38
CA SER A 442 -15.62 -9.02 0.99
C SER A 442 -16.61 -9.42 2.10
N GLY A 443 -17.25 -8.42 2.72
CA GLY A 443 -18.33 -8.66 3.66
C GLY A 443 -17.87 -8.82 5.11
N GLY A 444 -17.97 -7.73 5.89
CA GLY A 444 -17.69 -7.74 7.33
C GLY A 444 -16.27 -8.16 7.69
N LEU A 445 -15.28 -7.70 6.93
CA LEU A 445 -13.85 -7.95 7.20
C LEU A 445 -13.31 -6.95 8.22
N ASP A 446 -12.48 -7.46 9.12
CA ASP A 446 -11.65 -6.74 10.08
C ASP A 446 -10.25 -7.41 10.12
N PRO A 447 -9.25 -6.85 10.83
CA PRO A 447 -7.91 -7.44 10.91
C PRO A 447 -7.88 -8.87 11.47
N ASP A 448 -8.82 -9.26 12.33
CA ASP A 448 -8.90 -10.61 12.88
C ASP A 448 -9.39 -11.60 11.81
N ARG A 449 -10.46 -11.26 11.07
CA ARG A 449 -10.95 -12.07 9.95
C ARG A 449 -9.94 -12.19 8.82
N ILE A 450 -9.24 -11.11 8.48
CA ILE A 450 -8.17 -11.14 7.47
C ILE A 450 -7.08 -12.14 7.91
N ARG A 451 -6.60 -12.06 9.15
CA ARG A 451 -5.61 -13.00 9.69
C ARG A 451 -6.14 -14.44 9.72
N TYR A 452 -7.38 -14.66 10.13
CA TYR A 452 -8.03 -15.96 10.10
C TYR A 452 -7.92 -16.62 8.71
N PHE A 453 -8.27 -15.92 7.63
CA PHE A 453 -8.16 -16.49 6.29
C PHE A 453 -6.71 -16.86 5.93
N LEU A 454 -5.74 -16.00 6.28
CA LEU A 454 -4.34 -16.26 5.97
C LEU A 454 -3.75 -17.40 6.79
N ASP A 455 -4.06 -17.46 8.08
CA ASP A 455 -3.57 -18.47 9.01
C ASP A 455 -4.16 -19.86 8.70
N GLU A 456 -5.41 -19.90 8.20
CA GLU A 456 -6.04 -21.11 7.67
C GLU A 456 -5.56 -21.49 6.26
N GLY A 457 -4.67 -20.69 5.64
CA GLY A 457 -4.14 -20.96 4.31
C GLY A 457 -5.16 -20.81 3.18
N ALA A 458 -6.18 -19.97 3.34
CA ALA A 458 -7.17 -19.72 2.29
C ALA A 458 -6.51 -19.03 1.06
N PRO A 459 -6.74 -19.54 -0.16
CA PRO A 459 -6.16 -18.99 -1.39
C PRO A 459 -6.89 -17.71 -1.83
N ILE A 460 -6.60 -16.60 -1.15
CA ILE A 460 -7.16 -15.27 -1.44
C ILE A 460 -6.13 -14.43 -2.19
N ASP A 461 -6.61 -13.62 -3.13
CA ASP A 461 -5.81 -12.67 -3.90
C ASP A 461 -6.12 -11.21 -3.53
N LEU A 462 -7.29 -10.90 -3.00
CA LEU A 462 -7.75 -9.54 -2.72
C LEU A 462 -8.75 -9.49 -1.56
N PHE A 463 -8.61 -8.51 -0.67
CA PHE A 463 -9.63 -8.19 0.33
C PHE A 463 -10.32 -6.87 -0.02
N ALA A 464 -11.65 -6.80 0.13
CA ALA A 464 -12.39 -5.54 0.05
C ALA A 464 -13.07 -5.25 1.39
N VAL A 465 -12.57 -4.22 2.07
CA VAL A 465 -12.95 -3.87 3.45
C VAL A 465 -13.84 -2.63 3.44
N GLY A 466 -15.01 -2.74 4.06
CA GLY A 466 -15.99 -1.66 4.17
C GLY A 466 -16.03 -1.05 5.57
N SER A 467 -17.04 -1.44 6.34
CA SER A 467 -17.40 -0.88 7.65
C SER A 467 -16.26 -0.76 8.65
N TYR A 468 -15.31 -1.70 8.70
CA TYR A 468 -14.18 -1.59 9.64
C TYR A 468 -13.37 -0.31 9.45
N ILE A 469 -13.17 0.10 8.20
CA ILE A 469 -12.47 1.35 7.88
C ILE A 469 -13.42 2.52 8.10
N SER A 470 -14.57 2.55 7.42
CA SER A 470 -15.45 3.72 7.43
C SER A 470 -16.02 4.08 8.80
N ASP A 471 -16.32 3.06 9.61
CA ASP A 471 -16.95 3.21 10.94
C ASP A 471 -15.90 3.40 12.05
N SER A 472 -14.61 3.47 11.67
CA SER A 472 -13.53 3.68 12.64
C SER A 472 -13.75 4.96 13.43
N ARG A 473 -13.41 4.90 14.72
CA ARG A 473 -13.53 6.06 15.60
C ARG A 473 -12.47 7.10 15.24
N PRO A 474 -12.83 8.39 15.22
CA PRO A 474 -11.85 9.47 15.07
C PRO A 474 -10.71 9.32 16.07
N LEU A 475 -9.50 9.66 15.63
CA LEU A 475 -8.33 9.69 16.47
C LEU A 475 -8.18 11.09 17.04
N ASP A 476 -8.72 11.33 18.23
CA ASP A 476 -8.72 12.67 18.84
C ASP A 476 -7.32 13.29 18.89
N PHE A 477 -7.19 14.48 18.31
CA PHE A 477 -6.06 15.37 18.51
C PHE A 477 -6.42 16.46 19.53
N THR A 478 -5.40 17.06 20.13
CA THR A 478 -5.56 18.22 21.01
C THR A 478 -4.54 19.26 20.60
N ALA A 479 -4.99 20.51 20.49
CA ALA A 479 -4.14 21.67 20.26
C ALA A 479 -4.03 22.46 21.57
N ASP A 480 -2.81 22.81 21.98
CA ASP A 480 -2.59 23.58 23.21
C ASP A 480 -1.49 24.62 23.00
N LEU A 481 -1.62 25.79 23.65
CA LEU A 481 -0.57 26.81 23.69
C LEU A 481 0.57 26.36 24.61
N HIS A 482 1.80 26.51 24.10
CA HIS A 482 3.05 26.16 24.77
C HIS A 482 3.98 27.36 24.97
N GLU A 483 3.80 28.42 24.16
CA GLU A 483 4.54 29.68 24.28
C GLU A 483 3.66 30.88 23.91
N VAL A 484 3.90 32.02 24.55
CA VAL A 484 3.28 33.33 24.24
C VAL A 484 4.38 34.39 24.24
N ASP A 485 4.56 35.10 23.13
CA ASP A 485 5.63 36.08 22.88
C ASP A 485 7.03 35.54 23.28
N GLY A 486 7.31 34.29 22.88
CA GLY A 486 8.56 33.58 23.16
C GLY A 486 8.75 33.15 24.62
N LYS A 487 7.75 33.34 25.49
CA LYS A 487 7.81 32.87 26.88
C LYS A 487 7.15 31.50 27.00
N PRO A 488 7.86 30.47 27.50
CA PRO A 488 7.28 29.16 27.78
C PRO A 488 6.11 29.26 28.78
N ILE A 489 4.91 28.88 28.35
CA ILE A 489 3.70 28.87 29.19
C ILE A 489 2.71 27.82 28.68
N ALA A 490 2.08 27.08 29.58
CA ALA A 490 1.06 26.11 29.20
C ALA A 490 0.01 25.95 30.32
N LYS A 491 -1.16 25.40 29.97
CA LYS A 491 -2.17 25.03 30.96
C LYS A 491 -1.74 23.82 31.80
N ARG A 492 -2.44 23.59 32.91
CA ARG A 492 -2.25 22.39 33.74
C ARG A 492 -2.33 21.11 32.90
N GLY A 493 -1.38 20.20 33.15
CA GLY A 493 -1.28 18.93 32.42
C GLY A 493 -0.53 19.01 31.09
N ARG A 494 0.09 20.16 30.78
CA ARG A 494 0.99 20.38 29.64
C ARG A 494 2.33 20.94 30.10
N MET A 495 3.36 20.66 29.31
CA MET A 495 4.71 21.15 29.55
C MET A 495 4.86 22.51 28.85
N PRO A 496 5.26 23.58 29.56
CA PRO A 496 5.61 24.85 28.93
C PRO A 496 6.81 24.70 27.98
N GLY A 497 6.80 25.45 26.87
CA GLY A 497 7.88 25.47 25.88
C GLY A 497 7.72 24.41 24.78
N LEU A 498 8.59 24.50 23.76
CA LEU A 498 8.57 23.60 22.61
C LEU A 498 8.88 22.15 23.01
N THR A 499 8.02 21.22 22.60
CA THR A 499 8.26 19.79 22.77
C THR A 499 9.21 19.29 21.66
N PRO A 500 10.38 18.71 21.96
CA PRO A 500 11.27 18.21 20.92
C PRO A 500 10.61 17.10 20.08
N ASN A 501 10.57 17.28 18.76
CA ASN A 501 10.28 16.20 17.82
C ASN A 501 11.21 16.35 16.60
N PRO A 502 12.23 15.48 16.43
CA PRO A 502 13.19 15.57 15.33
C PRO A 502 12.59 15.21 13.97
N SER A 503 11.41 14.58 13.93
CA SER A 503 10.72 14.20 12.70
C SER A 503 9.91 15.36 12.11
N LEU A 504 9.65 16.42 12.87
CA LEU A 504 8.96 17.60 12.38
C LEU A 504 9.81 18.32 11.33
N LYS A 505 9.20 18.63 10.20
CA LYS A 505 9.80 19.45 9.14
C LYS A 505 9.12 20.80 9.12
N ARG A 506 9.90 21.86 8.92
CA ARG A 506 9.35 23.19 8.66
C ARG A 506 8.68 23.20 7.30
N VAL A 507 7.43 23.62 7.25
CA VAL A 507 6.59 23.61 6.04
C VAL A 507 6.09 25.00 5.64
N MET A 508 6.19 25.99 6.53
CA MET A 508 5.89 27.42 6.26
C MET A 508 6.89 28.33 6.97
#